data_AF-A0A9D2DIM4-F1
#
_entry.id   AF-A0A9D2DIM4-F1
#
_cell.length_a   1.000
_cell.length_b   1.000
_cell.length_c   1.000
_cell.angle_alpha   90.00
_cell.angle_beta   90.00
_cell.angle_gamma   90.00
#
_symmetry.space_group_name_H-M   'P 1'
#
loop_
_entity.id
_entity.type
_entity.pdbx_description
1 polymer ?
#
loop_
_entity_poly.entity_id
_entity_poly.type
_entity_poly.pdbx_seq_one_letter_code
_entity_poly.pdbx_strand_id
1 'polypeptide(L)'
;MLHSELDTKDAFWHARHVLVRNSIVRGEYLGWYSEDVTFENCLIEGTQPLCYCEGLTLVNCRMEGCDLAFERSSVQAEITTPVDSVKNPLARSLIQLPAVGEVIRDIEGATGKVQIV
;
A
#
# COMPACT_ATOMS: atom_id res chain seq x y z
N MET A 1 -12.48 10.42 -3.25
CA MET A 1 -11.83 11.56 -2.56
C MET A 1 -10.82 12.19 -3.50
N LEU A 2 -10.71 13.51 -3.54
CA LEU A 2 -9.81 14.23 -4.45
C LEU A 2 -9.24 15.47 -3.74
N HIS A 3 -7.94 15.73 -3.86
CA HIS A 3 -7.27 16.91 -3.30
C HIS A 3 -7.51 17.10 -1.80
N SER A 4 -7.15 16.09 -1.02
CA SER A 4 -7.36 16.11 0.43
C SER A 4 -6.10 15.71 1.17
N GLU A 5 -6.00 16.18 2.41
CA GLU A 5 -4.97 15.79 3.35
C GLU A 5 -5.65 15.12 4.54
N LEU A 6 -5.30 13.85 4.76
CA LEU A 6 -5.76 13.07 5.89
C LEU A 6 -4.57 12.80 6.79
N ASP A 7 -4.66 13.26 8.03
CA ASP A 7 -3.74 12.91 9.11
C ASP A 7 -4.57 12.27 10.23
N THR A 8 -4.60 10.95 10.23
CA THR A 8 -5.41 10.17 11.16
C THR A 8 -4.79 8.79 11.30
N LYS A 9 -5.00 8.15 12.44
CA LYS A 9 -4.44 6.81 12.67
C LYS A 9 -4.87 5.84 11.56
N ASP A 10 -6.17 5.64 11.37
CA ASP A 10 -6.76 4.50 10.68
C ASP A 10 -7.69 4.87 9.50
N ALA A 11 -7.30 5.86 8.69
CA ALA A 11 -8.08 6.21 7.50
C ALA A 11 -8.33 4.98 6.60
N PHE A 12 -9.54 4.89 6.06
CA PHE A 12 -9.97 3.81 5.16
C PHE A 12 -10.00 2.40 5.77
N TRP A 13 -10.02 2.24 7.10
CA TRP A 13 -10.25 0.92 7.70
C TRP A 13 -11.59 0.32 7.22
N HIS A 14 -11.59 -0.93 6.74
CA HIS A 14 -12.75 -1.61 6.13
C HIS A 14 -13.40 -0.87 4.95
N ALA A 15 -12.68 0.01 4.26
CA ALA A 15 -13.20 0.71 3.10
C ALA A 15 -13.53 -0.27 1.95
N ARG A 16 -14.58 0.03 1.19
CA ARG A 16 -15.01 -0.74 0.01
C ARG A 16 -15.28 0.16 -1.16
N HIS A 17 -14.76 -0.18 -2.34
CA HIS A 17 -14.98 0.57 -3.59
C HIS A 17 -14.62 2.06 -3.48
N VAL A 18 -13.45 2.33 -2.90
CA VAL A 18 -12.98 3.71 -2.67
C VAL A 18 -11.92 4.09 -3.69
N LEU A 19 -12.01 5.32 -4.16
CA LEU A 19 -11.04 5.92 -5.07
C LEU A 19 -10.53 7.23 -4.48
N VAL A 20 -9.22 7.30 -4.26
CA VAL A 20 -8.51 8.45 -3.70
C VAL A 20 -7.52 8.97 -4.73
N ARG A 21 -7.59 10.27 -5.02
CA ARG A 21 -6.75 10.89 -6.04
C ARG A 21 -6.09 12.16 -5.55
N ASN A 22 -4.84 12.39 -5.96
CA ASN A 22 -4.11 13.65 -5.74
C ASN A 22 -4.15 14.09 -4.27
N SER A 23 -4.00 13.13 -3.34
CA SER A 23 -4.18 13.34 -1.90
C SER A 23 -2.95 12.92 -1.13
N ILE A 24 -2.84 13.44 0.09
CA ILE A 24 -1.87 13.00 1.08
C ILE A 24 -2.62 12.26 2.18
N VAL A 25 -2.13 11.07 2.52
CA VAL A 25 -2.77 10.21 3.51
C VAL A 25 -1.71 9.69 4.46
N ARG A 26 -1.79 10.12 5.73
CA ARG A 26 -0.87 9.74 6.80
C ARG A 26 -1.61 8.97 7.86
N GLY A 27 -1.03 7.88 8.33
CA GLY A 27 -1.63 7.07 9.39
C GLY A 27 -0.89 5.79 9.73
N GLU A 28 -1.13 5.32 10.95
CA GLU A 28 -0.68 4.02 11.45
C GLU A 28 -1.78 2.98 11.12
N TYR A 29 -1.47 1.95 10.35
CA TYR A 29 -2.46 0.94 9.91
C TYR A 29 -3.46 1.44 8.86
N LEU A 30 -3.03 2.38 8.02
CA LEU A 30 -3.87 2.95 6.98
C LEU A 30 -4.52 1.86 6.10
N GLY A 31 -5.83 1.95 5.85
CA GLY A 31 -6.52 1.15 4.86
C GLY A 31 -6.65 -0.34 5.20
N TRP A 32 -6.40 -0.76 6.43
CA TRP A 32 -6.51 -2.16 6.83
C TRP A 32 -7.87 -2.77 6.46
N TYR A 33 -7.84 -4.03 6.01
CA TYR A 33 -9.03 -4.83 5.66
C TYR A 33 -9.95 -4.20 4.61
N SER A 34 -9.37 -3.45 3.67
CA SER A 34 -10.11 -2.80 2.59
C SER A 34 -10.27 -3.70 1.36
N GLU A 35 -11.33 -3.44 0.59
CA GLU A 35 -11.65 -4.17 -0.64
C GLU A 35 -11.88 -3.19 -1.79
N ASP A 36 -11.26 -3.44 -2.95
CA ASP A 36 -11.39 -2.62 -4.15
C ASP A 36 -11.11 -1.13 -3.90
N VAL A 37 -9.98 -0.84 -3.26
CA VAL A 37 -9.52 0.53 -3.02
C VAL A 37 -8.41 0.89 -4.00
N THR A 38 -8.54 2.07 -4.61
CA THR A 38 -7.56 2.61 -5.56
C THR A 38 -7.03 3.95 -5.07
N PHE A 39 -5.70 4.09 -5.05
CA PHE A 39 -5.00 5.34 -4.85
C PHE A 39 -4.31 5.75 -6.15
N GLU A 40 -4.48 6.99 -6.60
CA GLU A 40 -3.79 7.53 -7.78
C GLU A 40 -3.13 8.87 -7.46
N ASN A 41 -1.85 9.00 -7.79
CA ASN A 41 -1.08 10.22 -7.55
C ASN A 41 -1.12 10.68 -6.08
N CYS A 42 -1.09 9.73 -5.15
CA CYS A 42 -1.16 10.01 -3.72
C CYS A 42 0.22 9.88 -3.05
N LEU A 43 0.42 10.66 -1.99
CA LEU A 43 1.46 10.41 -1.00
C LEU A 43 0.85 9.64 0.17
N ILE A 44 1.47 8.53 0.53
CA ILE A 44 1.08 7.68 1.65
C ILE A 44 2.25 7.65 2.64
N GLU A 45 2.00 7.95 3.90
CA GLU A 45 3.03 7.94 4.96
C GLU A 45 2.54 7.20 6.20
N GLY A 46 3.45 6.51 6.87
CA GLY A 46 3.19 5.84 8.14
C GLY A 46 3.43 4.33 8.12
N THR A 47 3.38 3.74 9.31
CA THR A 47 3.74 2.34 9.56
C THR A 47 2.60 1.37 9.25
N GLN A 48 2.99 0.19 8.74
CA GLN A 48 2.09 -0.92 8.41
C GLN A 48 0.89 -0.51 7.53
N PRO A 49 1.09 0.28 6.46
CA PRO A 49 -0.02 0.70 5.64
C PRO A 49 -0.52 -0.45 4.74
N LEU A 50 -1.82 -0.42 4.48
CA LEU A 50 -2.51 -1.18 3.44
C LEU A 50 -2.41 -2.71 3.60
N CYS A 51 -2.42 -3.18 4.85
CA CYS A 51 -2.44 -4.60 5.16
C CYS A 51 -3.85 -5.20 5.02
N TYR A 52 -3.90 -6.50 4.75
CA TYR A 52 -5.12 -7.31 4.65
C TYR A 52 -6.10 -6.83 3.58
N CYS A 53 -5.59 -6.21 2.51
CA CYS A 53 -6.42 -5.64 1.45
C CYS A 53 -6.68 -6.62 0.29
N GLU A 54 -7.89 -6.59 -0.25
CA GLU A 54 -8.26 -7.30 -1.48
C GLU A 54 -8.51 -6.28 -2.61
N GLY A 55 -8.04 -6.57 -3.83
CA GLY A 55 -8.25 -5.67 -4.98
C GLY A 55 -7.56 -4.30 -4.87
N LEU A 56 -6.47 -4.17 -4.09
CA LEU A 56 -5.78 -2.90 -3.88
C LEU A 56 -5.00 -2.45 -5.12
N THR A 57 -5.19 -1.19 -5.53
CA THR A 57 -4.47 -0.60 -6.67
C THR A 57 -3.79 0.72 -6.29
N LEU A 58 -2.50 0.86 -6.59
CA LEU A 58 -1.76 2.12 -6.47
C LEU A 58 -1.21 2.49 -7.85
N VAL A 59 -1.49 3.71 -8.30
CA VAL A 59 -1.01 4.25 -9.57
C VAL A 59 -0.23 5.53 -9.31
N ASN A 60 1.06 5.55 -9.72
CA ASN A 60 1.94 6.70 -9.55
C ASN A 60 1.92 7.26 -8.11
N CYS A 61 2.02 6.38 -7.11
CA CYS A 61 1.99 6.78 -5.70
C CYS A 61 3.40 7.00 -5.16
N ARG A 62 3.52 7.83 -4.12
CA ARG A 62 4.69 7.92 -3.26
C ARG A 62 4.36 7.25 -1.93
N MET A 63 5.30 6.50 -1.39
CA MET A 63 5.23 5.90 -0.06
C MET A 63 6.50 6.28 0.70
N GLU A 64 6.37 6.95 1.84
CA GLU A 64 7.50 7.45 2.62
C GLU A 64 7.35 7.09 4.10
N GLY A 65 8.43 6.61 4.72
CA GLY A 65 8.37 6.13 6.11
C GLY A 65 7.41 4.93 6.28
N CYS A 66 7.29 4.10 5.24
CA CYS A 66 6.37 2.98 5.20
C CYS A 66 7.11 1.65 5.40
N ASP A 67 7.04 1.12 6.61
CA ASP A 67 7.48 -0.23 6.95
C ASP A 67 6.31 -1.22 7.00
N LEU A 68 6.63 -2.51 6.87
CA LEU A 68 5.70 -3.63 6.98
C LEU A 68 4.46 -3.50 6.09
N ALA A 69 4.59 -2.83 4.95
CA ALA A 69 3.47 -2.52 4.08
C ALA A 69 2.92 -3.78 3.40
N PHE A 70 1.62 -3.78 3.11
CA PHE A 70 0.93 -4.78 2.29
C PHE A 70 0.83 -6.20 2.88
N GLU A 71 0.93 -6.35 4.20
CA GLU A 71 0.82 -7.67 4.82
C GLU A 71 -0.46 -8.38 4.39
N ARG A 72 -0.32 -9.55 3.74
CA ARG A 72 -1.46 -10.37 3.29
C ARG A 72 -2.42 -9.62 2.36
N SER A 73 -1.90 -8.69 1.56
CA SER A 73 -2.69 -7.96 0.57
C SER A 73 -2.52 -8.50 -0.85
N SER A 74 -3.60 -8.51 -1.64
CA SER A 74 -3.55 -8.62 -3.11
C SER A 74 -3.45 -7.21 -3.70
N VAL A 75 -2.33 -6.88 -4.34
CA VAL A 75 -2.01 -5.50 -4.71
C VAL A 75 -1.38 -5.38 -6.10
N GLN A 76 -1.83 -4.40 -6.88
CA GLN A 76 -1.13 -3.90 -8.07
C GLN A 76 -0.64 -2.48 -7.77
N ALA A 77 0.66 -2.27 -7.67
CA ALA A 77 1.22 -1.00 -7.22
C ALA A 77 2.35 -0.49 -8.12
N GLU A 78 2.22 0.75 -8.57
CA GLU A 78 3.27 1.57 -9.13
C GLU A 78 3.65 2.66 -8.12
N ILE A 79 4.82 2.49 -7.49
CA ILE A 79 5.34 3.38 -6.45
C ILE A 79 6.61 4.06 -6.97
N THR A 80 6.71 5.37 -6.74
CA THR A 80 7.76 6.24 -7.31
C THR A 80 8.87 6.60 -6.32
N THR A 81 8.79 6.10 -5.08
CA THR A 81 9.78 6.32 -4.01
C THR A 81 10.25 4.99 -3.43
N PRO A 82 11.43 4.95 -2.78
CA PRO A 82 11.83 3.81 -1.99
C PRO A 82 10.83 3.50 -0.87
N VAL A 83 10.66 2.23 -0.53
CA VAL A 83 9.80 1.75 0.56
C VAL A 83 10.65 1.04 1.61
N ASP A 84 10.39 1.26 2.90
CA ASP A 84 11.25 0.73 3.96
C ASP A 84 11.13 -0.80 4.04
N SER A 85 9.91 -1.33 4.09
CA SER A 85 9.70 -2.77 3.92
C SER A 85 8.33 -3.17 3.39
N VAL A 86 8.31 -4.28 2.68
CA VAL A 86 7.11 -4.95 2.17
C VAL A 86 6.97 -6.30 2.85
N LYS A 87 5.80 -6.61 3.40
CA LYS A 87 5.56 -7.87 4.12
C LYS A 87 4.48 -8.70 3.42
N ASN A 88 4.75 -9.98 3.23
CA ASN A 88 3.79 -11.00 2.84
C ASN A 88 2.79 -10.64 1.71
N PRO A 89 3.21 -10.04 0.58
CA PRO A 89 2.28 -9.75 -0.51
C PRO A 89 1.76 -11.07 -1.10
N LEU A 90 0.44 -11.17 -1.28
CA LEU A 90 -0.20 -12.41 -1.73
C LEU A 90 0.12 -12.72 -3.19
N ALA A 91 -0.19 -13.96 -3.59
CA ALA A 91 -0.07 -14.40 -4.97
C ALA A 91 -0.76 -13.43 -5.95
N ARG A 92 -0.16 -13.27 -7.13
CA ARG A 92 -0.58 -12.34 -8.20
C ARG A 92 -0.38 -10.86 -7.90
N SER A 93 0.05 -10.48 -6.70
CA SER A 93 0.49 -9.11 -6.44
C SER A 93 1.71 -8.75 -7.30
N LEU A 94 1.73 -7.50 -7.78
CA LEU A 94 2.87 -6.88 -8.44
C LEU A 94 3.09 -5.51 -7.81
N ILE A 95 4.25 -5.31 -7.21
CA ILE A 95 4.65 -4.06 -6.56
C ILE A 95 5.93 -3.59 -7.24
N GLN A 96 5.81 -2.52 -8.03
CA GLN A 96 6.90 -1.87 -8.74
C GLN A 96 7.34 -0.63 -7.97
N LEU A 97 8.64 -0.52 -7.70
CA LEU A 97 9.21 0.54 -6.87
C LEU A 97 10.73 0.70 -7.15
N PRO A 98 11.33 1.88 -6.92
CA PRO A 98 12.75 2.11 -7.22
C PRO A 98 13.74 1.44 -6.24
N ALA A 99 13.36 1.21 -4.98
CA ALA A 99 14.16 0.47 -4.00
C ALA A 99 13.31 0.01 -2.80
N VAL A 100 13.57 -1.16 -2.24
CA VAL A 100 12.94 -1.63 -0.99
C VAL A 100 14.01 -2.02 0.02
N GLY A 101 13.87 -1.60 1.27
CA GLY A 101 14.81 -1.94 2.33
C GLY A 101 14.78 -3.43 2.66
N GLU A 102 13.58 -3.97 2.93
CA GLU A 102 13.39 -5.39 3.22
C GLU A 102 12.11 -5.95 2.58
N VAL A 103 12.16 -7.21 2.13
CA VAL A 103 10.96 -7.95 1.75
C VAL A 103 10.80 -9.17 2.64
N ILE A 104 9.79 -9.15 3.49
CA ILE A 104 9.51 -10.18 4.50
C ILE A 104 8.50 -11.18 3.94
N ARG A 105 8.83 -12.48 4.03
CA ARG A 105 7.97 -13.59 3.61
C ARG A 105 8.01 -14.71 4.64
N ASP A 106 7.17 -14.60 5.67
CA ASP A 106 7.12 -15.53 6.81
C ASP A 106 5.82 -16.37 6.84
N ILE A 107 5.02 -16.32 5.77
CA ILE A 107 3.81 -17.13 5.59
C ILE A 107 3.81 -17.89 4.26
N GLU A 108 3.08 -19.00 4.21
CA GLU A 108 2.79 -19.69 2.96
C GLU A 108 1.90 -18.82 2.04
N GLY A 109 2.13 -18.89 0.73
CA GLY A 109 1.33 -18.17 -0.27
C GLY A 109 1.74 -16.71 -0.53
N ALA A 110 2.68 -16.16 0.25
CA ALA A 110 3.28 -14.83 0.05
C ALA A 110 4.22 -14.77 -1.18
N THR A 111 3.66 -15.03 -2.35
CA THR A 111 4.38 -15.17 -3.63
C THR A 111 4.26 -13.95 -4.53
N GLY A 112 3.73 -12.83 -4.01
CA GLY A 112 3.66 -11.56 -4.70
C GLY A 112 5.02 -11.08 -5.17
N LYS A 113 5.07 -10.52 -6.38
CA LYS A 113 6.28 -10.01 -7.01
C LYS A 113 6.56 -8.59 -6.51
N VAL A 114 7.76 -8.38 -5.99
CA VAL A 114 8.33 -7.05 -5.73
C VAL A 114 9.40 -6.84 -6.79
N GLN A 115 9.22 -5.86 -7.66
CA GLN A 115 10.06 -5.61 -8.81
C GLN A 115 10.69 -4.22 -8.71
N ILE A 116 12.02 -4.20 -8.72
CA ILE A 116 12.76 -2.94 -8.79
C ILE A 116 12.75 -2.45 -10.24
N VAL A 117 12.27 -1.22 -10.47
CA VAL A 117 12.17 -0.58 -11.79
C VAL A 117 12.72 0.84 -11.79
#